data_AF-A0A1Q7B9K2-F1
#
_entry.id   AF-A0A1Q7B9K2-F1
#
_cell.length_a   1.000
_cell.length_b   1.000
_cell.length_c   1.000
_cell.angle_alpha   90.00
_cell.angle_beta   90.00
_cell.angle_gamma   90.00
#
_symmetry.space_group_name_H-M   'P 1'
#
loop_
_entity.id
_entity.type
_entity.pdbx_description
1 polymer ?
#
loop_
_entity_poly.entity_id
_entity_poly.type
_entity_poly.pdbx_seq_one_letter_code
_entity_poly.pdbx_strand_id
1 'polypeptide(L)' 'MPQKDVYSKKITSEEEQKNFVLVLKDRLAFFPEEGEAFKLIHNGQPRKAKIESYPCSCRGPDQPHSHYFVKS' A
#
# COMPACT_ATOMS: atom_id res chain seq x y z
N MET A 1 12.56 -6.33 -21.81
CA MET A 1 12.39 -5.54 -20.56
C MET A 1 11.64 -6.44 -19.59
N PRO A 2 12.09 -6.70 -18.35
CA PRO A 2 11.33 -7.58 -17.48
C PRO A 2 10.10 -6.80 -17.01
N GLN A 3 8.96 -7.08 -17.64
CA GLN A 3 7.63 -6.88 -17.10
C GLN A 3 7.61 -7.48 -15.70
N LYS A 4 7.68 -6.63 -14.68
CA LYS A 4 7.38 -7.02 -13.31
C LYS A 4 6.05 -6.36 -12.97
N ASP A 5 4.97 -6.84 -13.57
CA ASP A 5 3.58 -6.46 -13.28
C ASP A 5 3.09 -6.97 -11.91
N VAL A 6 4.00 -7.51 -11.09
CA VAL A 6 3.69 -8.16 -9.82
C VAL A 6 4.56 -7.58 -8.73
N TYR A 7 3.91 -6.90 -7.78
CA TYR A 7 4.50 -6.49 -6.51
C TYR A 7 4.15 -7.54 -5.45
N SER A 8 5.17 -8.10 -4.83
CA SER A 8 5.02 -9.05 -3.72
C SER A 8 5.76 -8.53 -2.52
N LYS A 9 5.07 -8.49 -1.38
CA LYS A 9 5.62 -8.07 -0.09
C LYS A 9 5.18 -9.06 0.98
N LYS A 10 6.09 -9.39 1.91
CA LYS A 10 5.70 -10.02 3.17
C LYS A 10 5.09 -8.97 4.09
N ILE A 11 3.86 -9.21 4.52
CA ILE A 11 3.17 -8.35 5.47
C ILE A 11 3.45 -8.82 6.90
N THR A 12 3.42 -7.89 7.83
CA THR A 12 3.49 -8.16 9.26
C THR A 12 2.15 -8.70 9.78
N SER A 13 2.15 -9.32 10.97
CA SER A 13 0.91 -9.76 11.62
C SER A 13 -0.04 -8.60 11.92
N GLU A 14 0.48 -7.40 12.20
CA GLU A 14 -0.36 -6.22 12.42
C GLU A 14 -1.08 -5.77 11.15
N GLU A 15 -0.37 -5.75 10.02
CA GLU A 15 -0.94 -5.43 8.70
C GLU A 15 -2.07 -6.41 8.32
N GLU A 16 -1.88 -7.69 8.59
CA GLU A 16 -2.90 -8.72 8.35
C GLU A 16 -4.13 -8.51 9.26
N GLN A 17 -3.92 -8.39 10.57
CA GLN A 17 -4.99 -8.22 11.55
C GLN A 17 -5.82 -6.96 11.33
N LYS A 18 -5.17 -5.87 10.90
CA LYS A 18 -5.83 -4.57 10.66
C LYS A 18 -6.26 -4.38 9.20
N ASN A 19 -6.07 -5.38 8.35
CA ASN A 19 -6.45 -5.41 6.94
C ASN A 19 -5.95 -4.17 6.16
N PHE A 20 -4.68 -3.82 6.37
CA PHE A 20 -3.98 -2.81 5.58
C PHE A 20 -2.56 -3.26 5.26
N VAL A 21 -2.03 -2.84 4.12
CA VAL A 21 -0.62 -3.11 3.75
C VAL A 21 0.10 -1.80 3.54
N LEU A 22 1.11 -1.50 4.37
CA LEU A 22 1.94 -0.31 4.22
C LEU A 22 2.74 -0.38 2.91
N VAL A 23 2.63 0.70 2.13
CA VAL A 23 3.35 0.90 0.88
C VAL A 23 4.48 1.89 1.10
N LEU A 24 5.70 1.49 0.72
CA LEU A 24 6.86 2.37 0.76
C LEU A 24 6.78 3.38 -0.39
N LYS A 25 7.24 4.61 -0.15
CA LYS A 25 7.17 5.71 -1.13
C LYS A 25 7.85 5.37 -2.45
N ASP A 26 8.97 4.65 -2.44
CA ASP A 26 9.68 4.24 -3.67
C ASP A 26 8.88 3.24 -4.51
N ARG A 27 7.90 2.56 -3.91
CA ARG A 27 7.04 1.58 -4.55
C ARG A 27 5.68 2.14 -4.93
N LEU A 28 5.36 3.38 -4.56
CA LEU A 28 4.07 3.98 -4.86
C LEU A 28 3.80 4.03 -6.36
N ALA A 29 4.83 4.30 -7.18
CA ALA A 29 4.74 4.33 -8.63
C ALA A 29 4.38 2.97 -9.28
N PHE A 30 4.40 1.87 -8.52
CA PHE A 30 3.91 0.58 -9.00
C PHE A 30 2.38 0.48 -8.94
N PHE A 31 1.75 1.22 -8.02
CA PHE A 31 0.32 1.14 -7.79
C PHE A 31 -0.44 2.16 -8.66
N PRO A 32 -1.74 1.96 -8.87
CA PRO A 32 -2.61 2.98 -9.43
C PRO A 32 -2.64 4.25 -8.58
N GLU A 33 -3.28 5.29 -9.11
CA GLU A 33 -3.44 6.54 -8.38
C GLU A 33 -4.23 6.35 -7.07
N GLU A 34 -4.05 7.26 -6.12
CA GLU A 34 -4.75 7.19 -4.85
C GLU A 34 -6.28 7.18 -5.07
N GLY A 35 -6.98 6.26 -4.39
CA GLY A 35 -8.42 6.07 -4.55
C GLY A 35 -8.84 5.19 -5.73
N GLU A 36 -7.96 4.91 -6.71
CA GLU A 36 -8.26 3.98 -7.78
C GLU A 36 -8.26 2.52 -7.28
N ALA A 37 -9.26 1.76 -7.71
CA ALA A 37 -9.42 0.37 -7.31
C ALA A 37 -8.64 -0.57 -8.24
N PHE A 38 -7.93 -1.52 -7.65
CA PHE A 38 -7.22 -2.59 -8.37
C PHE A 38 -7.48 -3.95 -7.75
N LYS A 39 -7.06 -5.00 -8.48
CA LYS A 39 -7.17 -6.38 -8.04
C LYS A 39 -5.97 -6.77 -7.19
N LEU A 40 -6.22 -7.16 -5.95
CA LEU A 40 -5.23 -7.73 -5.02
C LEU A 40 -5.50 -9.22 -4.85
N ILE A 41 -4.46 -10.05 -4.86
CA ILE A 41 -4.57 -11.46 -4.46
C ILE A 41 -4.05 -11.60 -3.04
N HIS A 42 -4.94 -11.86 -2.08
CA HIS A 42 -4.60 -12.06 -0.68
C HIS A 42 -5.00 -13.47 -0.26
N ASN A 43 -4.07 -14.27 0.27
CA ASN A 43 -4.29 -15.69 0.61
C ASN A 43 -4.92 -16.51 -0.54
N GLY A 44 -4.50 -16.26 -1.79
CA GLY A 44 -5.04 -16.91 -2.99
C GLY A 44 -6.43 -16.42 -3.42
N GLN A 45 -7.05 -15.51 -2.67
CA GLN A 45 -8.37 -14.96 -2.98
C GLN A 45 -8.24 -13.58 -3.64
N PRO A 46 -8.92 -13.34 -4.78
CA PRO A 46 -8.97 -12.02 -5.37
C PRO A 46 -9.88 -11.09 -4.56
N ARG A 47 -9.39 -9.88 -4.28
CA ARG A 47 -10.14 -8.80 -3.62
C ARG A 47 -9.94 -7.49 -4.38
N LYS A 48 -10.89 -6.57 -4.23
CA LYS A 48 -10.71 -5.18 -4.66
C LYS A 48 -9.96 -4.45 -3.57
N ALA A 49 -8.95 -3.68 -3.95
CA ALA A 49 -8.20 -2.85 -3.03
C ALA A 49 -7.97 -1.47 -3.64
N LYS A 50 -7.65 -0.49 -2.81
CA LYS A 50 -7.25 0.85 -3.23
C LYS A 50 -6.07 1.33 -2.41
N ILE A 51 -5.32 2.29 -2.94
CA ILE A 51 -4.36 3.06 -2.16
C ILE A 51 -5.11 4.14 -1.41
N GLU A 52 -4.87 4.22 -0.11
CA GLU A 52 -5.25 5.35 0.73
C GLU A 52 -3.98 5.94 1.35
N SER A 53 -4.05 7.23 1.73
CA SER A 53 -3.00 7.87 2.50
C SER A 53 -3.57 8.66 3.68
N TYR A 54 -2.72 8.87 4.69
CA TYR A 54 -3.01 9.82 5.76
C TYR A 54 -1.78 10.69 6.04
N PRO A 55 -1.97 11.99 6.34
CA PRO A 55 -0.87 12.86 6.74
C PRO A 55 -0.37 12.44 8.12
N CYS A 56 0.95 12.39 8.27
CA CYS A 56 1.61 11.98 9.49
C CYS A 56 2.78 12.92 9.82
N SER A 57 2.88 13.27 11.09
CA SER A 57 3.94 14.15 11.61
C SER A 57 4.98 13.37 12.42
N CYS A 58 5.10 12.04 12.24
CA CYS A 58 6.00 11.23 13.07
C CYS A 58 7.49 11.52 12.86
N ARG A 59 7.85 12.27 11.81
CA ARG A 59 9.20 12.82 11.59
C ARG A 59 9.40 14.23 12.18
N GLY A 60 8.40 14.75 12.89
CA GLY A 60 8.39 16.10 13.43
C GLY A 60 7.62 17.10 12.56
N PRO A 61 7.31 18.29 13.11
CA PRO A 61 6.52 19.32 12.43
C PRO A 61 7.20 19.87 11.17
N ASP A 62 8.54 19.86 11.13
CA ASP A 62 9.33 20.36 9.99
C ASP A 62 9.43 19.35 8.84
N GLN A 63 8.97 18.11 9.03
CA GLN A 63 9.00 17.06 8.01
C GLN A 63 7.64 16.34 7.90
N PRO A 64 6.59 17.05 7.43
CA PRO A 64 5.31 16.40 7.17
C PRO A 64 5.47 15.34 6.08
N HIS A 65 4.94 14.14 6.31
CA HIS A 65 4.88 13.11 5.28
C HIS A 65 3.56 12.35 5.33
N SER A 66 3.15 11.79 4.19
CA SER A 66 2.03 10.87 4.15
C SER A 66 2.52 9.43 4.27
N HIS A 67 1.76 8.61 4.99
CA HIS A 67 1.86 7.15 4.89
C HIS A 67 0.84 6.66 3.87
N TYR A 68 1.27 5.75 3.01
CA TYR A 68 0.43 5.12 2.00
C TYR A 68 0.19 3.67 2.37
N PHE A 69 -1.02 3.19 2.16
CA PHE A 69 -1.39 1.82 2.45
C PHE A 69 -2.43 1.31 1.47
N VAL A 70 -2.34 0.02 1.17
CA VAL A 70 -3.39 -0.72 0.46
C VAL A 70 -4.46 -1.10 1.47
N LYS A 71 -5.72 -0.85 1.12
CA LYS A 71 -6.88 -1.29 1.91
C LYS A 71 -7.82 -2.11 1.03
N SER A 72 -8.24 -3.27 1.53
CA SER A 72 -9.06 -4.27 0.81
C SER A 72 -10.30 -4.70 1.57
#